data_AF-A0A258AN11-F1
#
_entry.id   AF-A0A258AN11-F1
#
_cell.length_a   1.000
_cell.length_b   1.000
_cell.length_c   1.000
_cell.angle_alpha   90.00
_cell.angle_beta   90.00
_cell.angle_gamma   90.00
#
_symmetry.space_group_name_H-M   'P 1'
#
loop_
_entity.id
_entity.type
_entity.pdbx_description
1 polymer ?
#
loop_
_entity_poly.entity_id
_entity_poly.type
_entity_poly.pdbx_seq_one_letter_code
_entity_poly.pdbx_strand_id
1 'polypeptide(L)'
;MEMNPYAAPQSQVLQVTSEDEVIRQQHINTEATIKSVGALYYLGAFVLVMVSLSMFVGVRSESLGGSLLVGGFFFALGAGQGVVAYGLRRLQGWARIPTIILSCIGLLGFPVGTLINLYILVKVAGKQGQFVMTPEYQRIIAATPHVKRKSSIVAVVLLVLLVIILIGIIAAARMGR
;
A
#
# COMPACT_ATOMS: atom_id res chain seq x y z
N MET A 1 38.60 -9.33 -39.50
CA MET A 1 38.09 -8.56 -38.35
C MET A 1 39.05 -7.38 -38.18
N GLU A 2 38.64 -6.17 -38.57
CA GLU A 2 39.47 -4.98 -38.36
C GLU A 2 39.61 -4.71 -36.86
N MET A 3 40.84 -4.79 -36.38
CA MET A 3 41.19 -4.54 -34.98
C MET A 3 41.23 -3.03 -34.79
N ASN A 4 40.20 -2.45 -34.16
CA ASN A 4 40.12 -1.01 -33.93
C ASN A 4 41.29 -0.56 -33.01
N PRO A 5 42.28 0.21 -33.52
CA PRO A 5 43.45 0.64 -32.74
C PRO A 5 43.12 1.59 -31.59
N TYR A 6 41.90 2.14 -31.57
CA TYR A 6 41.38 3.04 -30.54
C TYR A 6 40.34 2.37 -29.63
N ALA A 7 40.24 1.03 -29.63
CA ALA A 7 39.40 0.32 -28.68
C ALA A 7 39.92 0.58 -27.26
N ALA A 8 39.16 1.34 -26.46
CA ALA A 8 39.49 1.59 -25.08
C ALA A 8 39.68 0.25 -24.35
N PRO A 9 40.71 0.11 -23.49
CA PRO A 9 40.84 -1.07 -22.65
C PRO A 9 39.52 -1.28 -21.94
N GLN A 10 38.96 -2.50 -21.99
CA GLN A 10 37.82 -2.84 -21.16
C GLN A 10 38.29 -2.79 -19.71
N SER A 11 38.21 -1.60 -19.11
CA SER A 11 38.43 -1.46 -17.68
C SER A 11 37.33 -2.29 -17.05
N GLN A 12 37.74 -3.35 -16.36
CA GLN A 12 36.87 -4.07 -15.47
C GLN A 12 36.55 -3.05 -14.37
N VAL A 13 35.48 -2.29 -14.57
CA VAL A 13 34.97 -1.34 -13.58
C VAL A 13 34.62 -2.21 -12.39
N LEU A 14 35.51 -2.25 -11.40
CA LEU A 14 35.18 -2.76 -10.08
C LEU A 14 33.99 -1.93 -9.63
N GLN A 15 32.78 -2.46 -9.85
CA GLN A 15 31.57 -1.91 -9.28
C GLN A 15 31.74 -2.06 -7.77
N VAL A 16 32.29 -1.03 -7.14
CA VAL A 16 32.26 -0.89 -5.70
C VAL A 16 30.79 -0.69 -5.36
N THR A 17 30.09 -1.80 -5.11
CA THR A 17 28.73 -1.77 -4.60
C THR A 17 28.74 -0.92 -3.34
N SER A 18 28.03 0.20 -3.36
CA SER A 18 27.99 1.09 -2.21
C SER A 18 27.38 0.36 -1.00
N GLU A 19 27.85 0.64 0.21
CA GLU A 19 27.26 0.06 1.44
C GLU A 19 25.75 0.30 1.50
N ASP A 20 25.30 1.47 1.03
CA ASP A 20 23.89 1.85 0.89
C ASP A 20 23.11 0.92 -0.06
N GLU A 21 23.73 0.47 -1.15
CA GLU A 21 23.12 -0.47 -2.10
C GLU A 21 22.94 -1.85 -1.46
N VAL A 22 23.94 -2.30 -0.70
CA VAL A 22 23.85 -3.57 0.04
C VAL A 22 22.73 -3.51 1.08
N ILE A 23 22.68 -2.45 1.89
CA ILE A 23 21.64 -2.26 2.91
C ILE A 23 20.25 -2.23 2.28
N ARG A 24 20.08 -1.49 1.17
CA ARG A 24 18.80 -1.42 0.45
C ARG A 24 18.41 -2.77 -0.13
N GLN A 25 19.34 -3.49 -0.75
CA GLN A 25 19.07 -4.79 -1.35
C GLN A 25 18.62 -5.82 -0.29
N GLN A 26 19.19 -5.76 0.91
CA GLN A 26 18.77 -6.60 2.05
C GLN A 26 17.34 -6.30 2.51
N HIS A 27 16.90 -5.03 2.45
CA HIS A 27 15.61 -4.58 2.97
C HIS A 27 14.52 -4.39 1.90
N ILE A 28 14.84 -4.62 0.63
CA ILE A 28 13.97 -4.34 -0.52
C ILE A 28 12.63 -5.11 -0.48
N ASN A 29 12.64 -6.32 0.08
CA ASN A 29 11.44 -7.13 0.23
C ASN A 29 10.50 -6.56 1.30
N THR A 30 11.06 -6.05 2.40
CA THR A 30 10.30 -5.41 3.48
C THR A 30 9.71 -4.08 3.02
N GLU A 31 10.51 -3.24 2.35
CA GLU A 31 10.05 -2.02 1.69
C GLU A 31 8.85 -2.30 0.79
N ALA A 32 8.97 -3.29 -0.10
CA ALA A 32 7.91 -3.60 -1.05
C ALA A 32 6.68 -4.25 -0.38
N THR A 33 6.88 -5.02 0.70
CA THR A 33 5.76 -5.56 1.49
C THR A 33 4.95 -4.43 2.11
N ILE A 34 5.61 -3.46 2.76
CA ILE A 34 4.95 -2.30 3.36
C ILE A 34 4.22 -1.45 2.30
N LYS A 35 4.84 -1.23 1.14
CA LYS A 35 4.19 -0.54 0.01
C LYS A 35 2.96 -1.29 -0.50
N SER A 36 2.99 -2.63 -0.49
CA SER A 36 1.86 -3.48 -0.87
C SER A 36 0.73 -3.41 0.17
N VAL A 37 1.06 -3.37 1.47
CA VAL A 37 0.07 -3.11 2.53
C VAL A 37 -0.59 -1.74 2.34
N GLY A 38 0.19 -0.71 2.00
CA GLY A 38 -0.35 0.60 1.63
C GLY A 38 -1.32 0.52 0.44
N ALA A 39 -1.04 -0.30 -0.58
CA ALA A 39 -1.97 -0.52 -1.69
C ALA A 39 -3.28 -1.21 -1.23
N LEU A 40 -3.19 -2.18 -0.32
CA LEU A 40 -4.37 -2.81 0.28
C LEU A 40 -5.21 -1.82 1.09
N TYR A 41 -4.57 -0.90 1.81
CA TYR A 41 -5.28 0.16 2.54
C TYR A 41 -5.94 1.16 1.60
N TYR A 42 -5.34 1.47 0.45
CA TYR A 42 -6.01 2.27 -0.58
C TYR A 42 -7.24 1.56 -1.15
N LEU A 43 -7.16 0.24 -1.36
CA LEU A 43 -8.32 -0.54 -1.80
C LEU A 43 -9.45 -0.47 -0.76
N GLY A 44 -9.14 -0.67 0.51
CA GLY A 44 -10.12 -0.55 1.60
C GLY A 44 -10.74 0.86 1.68
N ALA A 45 -9.90 1.90 1.58
CA ALA A 45 -10.34 3.29 1.54
C ALA A 45 -11.29 3.54 0.36
N PHE A 46 -10.94 3.05 -0.84
CA PHE A 46 -11.78 3.16 -2.03
C PHE A 46 -13.16 2.51 -1.81
N VAL A 47 -13.20 1.30 -1.28
CA VAL A 47 -14.45 0.59 -0.98
C VAL A 47 -15.30 1.38 0.02
N LEU A 48 -14.71 1.87 1.12
CA LEU A 48 -15.43 2.66 2.13
C LEU A 48 -16.01 3.95 1.54
N VAL A 49 -15.25 4.64 0.69
CA VAL A 49 -15.73 5.85 -0.01
C VAL A 49 -16.87 5.52 -0.98
N MET A 50 -16.79 4.41 -1.72
CA MET A 50 -17.87 3.96 -2.61
C MET A 50 -19.14 3.59 -1.82
N VAL A 51 -19.00 2.88 -0.70
CA VAL A 51 -20.11 2.55 0.20
C VAL A 51 -20.74 3.84 0.74
N SER A 52 -19.94 4.80 1.21
CA SER A 52 -20.41 6.10 1.68
C SER A 52 -21.17 6.88 0.59
N LEU A 53 -20.60 6.98 -0.61
CA LEU A 53 -21.26 7.64 -1.75
C LEU A 53 -22.58 6.96 -2.09
N SER A 54 -22.61 5.62 -2.00
CA SER A 54 -23.83 4.86 -2.20
C SER A 54 -24.87 5.09 -1.10
N MET A 55 -24.52 5.58 0.09
CA MET A 55 -25.52 5.94 1.10
C MET A 55 -26.14 7.31 0.84
N PHE A 56 -25.43 8.21 0.15
CA PHE A 56 -25.96 9.53 -0.23
C PHE A 56 -26.86 9.47 -1.47
N VAL A 57 -26.57 8.58 -2.43
CA VAL A 57 -27.35 8.44 -3.66
C VAL A 57 -28.63 7.63 -3.40
N GLY A 58 -29.78 8.28 -3.30
CA GLY A 58 -31.09 7.64 -3.08
C GLY A 58 -31.70 7.89 -1.70
N VAL A 59 -31.13 8.82 -0.93
CA VAL A 59 -31.73 9.30 0.32
C VAL A 59 -33.10 9.90 0.05
N ARG A 60 -34.13 9.36 0.70
CA ARG A 60 -35.48 9.95 0.76
C ARG A 60 -35.57 10.86 1.98
N SER A 61 -36.41 11.89 1.91
CA SER A 61 -36.55 12.95 2.93
C SER A 61 -36.70 12.42 4.37
N GLU A 62 -37.34 11.27 4.56
CA GLU A 62 -37.62 10.70 5.89
C GLU A 62 -36.39 10.08 6.59
N SER A 63 -35.33 9.74 5.85
CA SER A 63 -34.13 9.08 6.41
C SER A 63 -32.86 9.94 6.31
N LEU A 64 -33.02 11.22 5.98
CA LEU A 64 -31.92 12.11 5.57
C LEU A 64 -30.85 12.26 6.66
N GLY A 65 -31.25 12.45 7.92
CA GLY A 65 -30.34 12.57 9.05
C GLY A 65 -29.52 11.30 9.30
N GLY A 66 -30.15 10.12 9.28
CA GLY A 66 -29.48 8.84 9.52
C GLY A 66 -28.48 8.50 8.41
N SER A 67 -28.87 8.67 7.15
CA SER A 67 -28.00 8.42 6.00
C SER A 67 -26.80 9.37 5.97
N LEU A 68 -26.97 10.64 6.34
CA LEU A 68 -25.87 11.60 6.40
C LEU A 68 -24.85 11.25 7.48
N LEU A 69 -25.31 10.89 8.68
CA LEU A 69 -24.44 10.53 9.79
C LEU A 69 -23.64 9.25 9.48
N VAL A 70 -24.31 8.20 9.03
CA VAL A 70 -23.64 6.91 8.72
C VAL A 70 -22.75 7.04 7.49
N GLY A 71 -23.24 7.68 6.43
CA GLY A 71 -22.46 7.93 5.21
C GLY A 71 -21.23 8.80 5.48
N GLY A 72 -21.38 9.86 6.27
CA GLY A 72 -20.28 10.75 6.70
C GLY A 72 -19.23 10.00 7.54
N PHE A 73 -19.66 9.13 8.45
CA PHE A 73 -18.76 8.29 9.23
C PHE A 73 -17.91 7.36 8.34
N PHE A 74 -18.54 6.65 7.40
CA PHE A 74 -17.81 5.80 6.45
C PHE A 74 -16.88 6.60 5.53
N PHE A 75 -17.28 7.80 5.12
CA PHE A 75 -16.41 8.69 4.35
C PHE A 75 -15.17 9.08 5.15
N ALA A 76 -15.35 9.51 6.39
CA ALA A 76 -14.25 9.91 7.27
C ALA A 76 -13.29 8.74 7.54
N LEU A 77 -13.81 7.53 7.77
CA LEU A 77 -12.99 6.33 7.91
C LEU A 77 -12.23 6.00 6.61
N GLY A 78 -12.89 6.05 5.46
CA GLY A 78 -12.26 5.83 4.15
C GLY A 78 -11.15 6.83 3.87
N ALA A 79 -11.39 8.11 4.11
CA ALA A 79 -10.40 9.17 3.97
C ALA A 79 -9.22 8.97 4.93
N GLY A 80 -9.49 8.68 6.20
CA GLY A 80 -8.45 8.39 7.20
C GLY A 80 -7.59 7.18 6.82
N GLN A 81 -8.21 6.11 6.34
CA GLN A 81 -7.50 4.93 5.84
C GLN A 81 -6.65 5.26 4.61
N GLY A 82 -7.13 6.13 3.71
CA GLY A 82 -6.38 6.63 2.56
C GLY A 82 -5.16 7.45 2.95
N VAL A 83 -5.25 8.26 4.01
CA VAL A 83 -4.11 9.01 4.57
C VAL A 83 -3.05 8.06 5.13
N VAL A 84 -3.46 7.02 5.88
CA VAL A 84 -2.54 5.98 6.37
C VAL A 84 -1.89 5.21 5.22
N ALA A 85 -2.67 4.87 4.18
CA ALA A 85 -2.16 4.21 2.97
C ALA A 85 -1.07 5.04 2.28
N TYR A 86 -1.28 6.35 2.16
CA TYR A 86 -0.29 7.28 1.63
C TYR A 86 1.00 7.26 2.46
N GLY A 87 0.88 7.36 3.78
CA GLY A 87 2.02 7.30 4.70
C GLY A 87 2.82 6.00 4.57
N LEU A 88 2.14 4.85 4.48
CA LEU A 88 2.79 3.55 4.29
C LEU A 88 3.55 3.47 2.96
N ARG A 89 2.97 3.96 1.85
CA ARG A 89 3.64 3.93 0.54
C ARG A 89 4.85 4.85 0.47
N ARG A 90 4.82 5.95 1.22
CA ARG A 90 5.93 6.88 1.41
C ARG A 90 6.90 6.44 2.52
N LEU A 91 6.70 5.26 3.11
CA LEU A 91 7.51 4.70 4.21
C LEU A 91 7.70 5.71 5.34
N GLN A 92 6.62 6.38 5.74
CA GLN A 92 6.66 7.38 6.79
C GLN A 92 6.42 6.71 8.15
N GLY A 93 7.31 6.98 9.12
CA GLY A 93 7.23 6.38 10.46
C GLY A 93 5.93 6.67 11.21
N TRP A 94 5.28 7.82 10.96
CA TRP A 94 4.01 8.17 11.61
C TRP A 94 2.87 7.21 11.24
N ALA A 95 2.91 6.62 10.04
CA ALA A 95 1.85 5.73 9.54
C ALA A 95 1.85 4.36 10.24
N ARG A 96 2.92 4.04 10.98
CA ARG A 96 3.08 2.77 11.70
C ARG A 96 2.02 2.58 12.78
N ILE A 97 1.86 3.57 13.66
CA ILE A 97 0.91 3.52 14.78
C ILE A 97 -0.53 3.30 14.30
N PRO A 98 -1.09 4.11 13.39
CA PRO A 98 -2.46 3.90 12.92
C PRO A 98 -2.62 2.57 12.19
N THR A 99 -1.60 2.10 11.46
CA THR A 99 -1.64 0.77 10.83
C THR A 99 -1.73 -0.35 11.86
N ILE A 100 -1.00 -0.26 12.97
CA ILE A 100 -1.07 -1.24 14.07
C ILE A 100 -2.48 -1.24 14.67
N ILE A 101 -3.03 -0.06 14.98
CA ILE A 101 -4.38 0.08 15.54
C ILE A 101 -5.42 -0.53 14.60
N LEU A 102 -5.41 -0.15 13.32
CA LEU A 102 -6.34 -0.66 12.31
C LEU A 102 -6.19 -2.17 12.12
N SER A 103 -4.97 -2.69 12.17
CA SER A 103 -4.73 -4.12 12.05
C SER A 103 -5.26 -4.89 13.26
N CYS A 104 -5.12 -4.35 14.48
CA CYS A 104 -5.72 -4.95 15.68
C CYS A 104 -7.24 -5.04 15.58
N ILE A 105 -7.91 -3.98 15.09
CA ILE A 105 -9.35 -4.00 14.84
C ILE A 105 -9.69 -5.04 13.76
N GLY A 106 -8.90 -5.09 12.70
CA GLY A 106 -9.08 -6.03 11.59
C GLY A 106 -8.90 -7.51 11.97
N LEU A 107 -8.30 -7.82 13.12
CA LEU A 107 -8.21 -9.21 13.63
C LEU A 107 -9.59 -9.81 13.92
N LEU A 108 -10.60 -8.98 14.19
CA LEU A 108 -11.99 -9.41 14.41
C LEU A 108 -12.65 -9.97 13.13
N GLY A 109 -12.10 -9.66 11.94
CA GLY A 109 -12.59 -10.13 10.65
C GLY A 109 -12.23 -11.59 10.34
N PHE A 110 -12.49 -12.51 11.26
CA PHE A 110 -12.12 -13.93 11.13
C PHE A 110 -12.84 -14.62 9.95
N PRO A 111 -12.19 -15.55 9.21
CA PRO A 111 -10.79 -15.99 9.34
C PRO A 111 -9.80 -15.20 8.47
N VAL A 112 -10.27 -14.67 7.34
CA VAL A 112 -9.39 -14.06 6.33
C VAL A 112 -8.77 -12.75 6.82
N GLY A 113 -9.58 -11.90 7.47
CA GLY A 113 -9.11 -10.65 8.06
C GLY A 113 -8.08 -10.88 9.17
N THR A 114 -8.25 -11.91 10.00
CA THR A 114 -7.26 -12.28 11.02
C THR A 114 -5.91 -12.63 10.40
N LEU A 115 -5.88 -13.48 9.38
CA LEU A 115 -4.62 -13.88 8.73
C LEU A 115 -3.89 -12.69 8.09
N ILE A 116 -4.62 -11.86 7.35
CA ILE A 116 -4.04 -10.69 6.68
C ILE A 116 -3.53 -9.68 7.71
N ASN A 117 -4.34 -9.33 8.71
CA ASN A 117 -3.95 -8.32 9.69
C ASN A 117 -2.86 -8.78 10.64
N LEU A 118 -2.82 -10.07 11.00
CA LEU A 118 -1.73 -10.66 11.77
C LEU A 118 -0.40 -10.57 11.00
N TYR A 119 -0.43 -10.88 9.70
CA TYR A 119 0.75 -10.73 8.85
C TYR A 119 1.24 -9.28 8.79
N ILE A 120 0.31 -8.32 8.61
CA ILE A 120 0.62 -6.88 8.60
C ILE A 120 1.24 -6.46 9.94
N LEU A 121 0.63 -6.85 11.06
CA LEU A 121 1.12 -6.56 12.41
C LEU A 121 2.57 -7.01 12.59
N VAL A 122 2.86 -8.27 12.27
CA VAL A 122 4.23 -8.82 12.41
C VAL A 122 5.23 -8.06 11.54
N LYS A 123 4.85 -7.73 10.30
CA LYS A 123 5.76 -7.04 9.35
C LYS A 123 5.99 -5.57 9.70
N VAL A 124 4.95 -4.85 10.13
CA VAL A 124 5.02 -3.42 10.43
C VAL A 124 5.55 -3.16 11.84
N ALA A 125 5.21 -4.02 12.81
CA ALA A 125 5.72 -3.91 14.17
C ALA A 125 7.17 -4.41 14.29
N GLY A 126 7.62 -5.32 13.43
CA GLY A 126 8.98 -5.88 13.46
C GLY A 126 10.10 -4.87 13.20
N LYS A 127 11.32 -5.22 13.62
CA LYS A 127 12.53 -4.37 13.53
C LYS A 127 12.82 -3.89 12.10
N GLN A 128 12.68 -4.77 11.11
CA GLN A 128 12.90 -4.42 9.71
C GLN A 128 11.85 -3.41 9.20
N GLY A 129 10.59 -3.56 9.58
CA GLY A 129 9.52 -2.63 9.20
C GLY A 129 9.73 -1.25 9.82
N GLN A 130 10.20 -1.21 11.07
CA GLN A 130 10.58 0.03 11.74
C GLN A 130 11.76 0.70 11.02
N PHE A 131 12.81 -0.06 10.70
CA PHE A 131 14.01 0.47 10.05
C PHE A 131 13.70 1.11 8.69
N VAL A 132 12.94 0.43 7.81
CA VAL A 132 12.63 0.99 6.48
C VAL A 132 11.73 2.22 6.50
N MET A 133 11.11 2.54 7.63
CA MET A 133 10.28 3.74 7.83
C MET A 133 11.04 4.89 8.52
N THR A 134 12.34 4.73 8.77
CA THR A 134 13.18 5.77 9.37
C THR A 134 13.62 6.82 8.34
N PRO A 135 13.92 8.06 8.78
CA PRO A 135 14.53 9.07 7.92
C PRO A 135 15.90 8.63 7.37
N GLU A 136 16.63 7.82 8.13
CA GLU A 136 17.92 7.26 7.70
C GLU A 136 17.77 6.40 6.45
N TYR A 137 16.84 5.43 6.46
CA TYR A 137 16.57 4.59 5.30
C TYR A 137 16.04 5.39 4.10
N GLN A 138 15.33 6.51 4.33
CA GLN A 138 14.90 7.39 3.25
C GLN A 138 16.09 8.06 2.53
N ARG A 139 17.19 8.37 3.24
CA ARG A 139 18.44 8.87 2.62
C ARG A 139 19.07 7.80 1.75
N ILE A 140 19.11 6.55 2.22
CA ILE A 140 19.59 5.39 1.45
C ILE A 140 18.77 5.24 0.14
N ILE A 141 17.44 5.38 0.23
CA ILE A 141 16.56 5.33 -0.96
C ILE A 141 16.92 6.43 -1.97
N ALA A 142 17.19 7.65 -1.49
CA ALA A 142 17.55 8.80 -2.32
C ALA A 142 18.94 8.63 -2.97
N ALA A 143 19.89 8.01 -2.28
CA ALA A 143 21.24 7.73 -2.78
C ALA A 143 21.26 6.60 -3.83
N THR A 144 20.30 5.67 -3.80
CA THR A 144 20.31 4.44 -4.62
C THR A 144 19.12 4.31 -5.59
N PRO A 145 18.76 5.33 -6.39
CA PRO A 145 17.50 5.36 -7.16
C PRO A 145 17.37 4.24 -8.21
N HIS A 146 18.48 3.61 -8.61
CA HIS A 146 18.51 2.53 -9.57
C HIS A 146 18.15 1.15 -8.96
N VAL A 147 18.22 0.99 -7.63
CA VAL A 147 17.86 -0.26 -6.93
C VAL A 147 16.34 -0.29 -6.70
N LYS A 148 15.60 -1.00 -7.57
CA LYS A 148 14.14 -1.14 -7.49
C LYS A 148 13.71 -2.59 -7.54
N ARG A 149 12.72 -2.97 -6.70
CA ARG A 149 12.07 -4.28 -6.80
C ARG A 149 11.29 -4.34 -8.11
N LYS A 150 11.44 -5.43 -8.86
CA LYS A 150 10.53 -5.75 -9.96
C LYS A 150 9.14 -6.04 -9.36
N SER A 151 8.21 -5.10 -9.54
CA SER A 151 6.81 -5.34 -9.18
C SER A 151 6.23 -6.41 -10.11
N SER A 152 5.50 -7.38 -9.55
CA SER A 152 4.80 -8.37 -10.36
C SER A 152 3.63 -7.69 -11.09
N ILE A 153 3.66 -7.69 -12.42
CA ILE A 153 2.57 -7.19 -13.26
C ILE A 153 1.26 -7.92 -12.93
N VAL A 154 1.36 -9.23 -12.62
CA VAL A 154 0.21 -10.06 -12.22
C VAL A 154 -0.48 -9.49 -10.98
N ALA A 155 0.29 -9.01 -9.99
CA ALA A 155 -0.30 -8.43 -8.79
C ALA A 155 -1.09 -7.14 -9.08
N VAL A 156 -0.62 -6.34 -10.05
CA VAL A 156 -1.33 -5.13 -10.50
C VAL A 156 -2.61 -5.52 -11.24
N VAL A 157 -2.54 -6.47 -12.18
CA VAL A 157 -3.71 -6.94 -12.94
C VAL A 157 -4.78 -7.52 -12.00
N LEU A 158 -4.39 -8.36 -11.04
CA LEU A 158 -5.30 -8.92 -10.04
C LEU A 158 -5.95 -7.84 -9.18
N LEU A 159 -5.19 -6.81 -8.77
CA LEU A 159 -5.73 -5.70 -7.99
C LEU A 159 -6.74 -4.88 -8.80
N VAL A 160 -6.46 -4.61 -10.08
CA VAL A 160 -7.40 -3.90 -10.97
C VAL A 160 -8.65 -4.73 -11.21
N LEU A 161 -8.51 -6.03 -11.48
CA LEU A 161 -9.65 -6.94 -11.65
C LEU A 161 -10.53 -6.98 -10.40
N LEU A 162 -9.91 -7.05 -9.22
CA LEU A 162 -10.63 -7.01 -7.94
C LEU A 162 -11.43 -5.72 -7.76
N VAL A 163 -10.86 -4.56 -8.12
CA VAL A 163 -11.57 -3.27 -8.09
C VAL A 163 -12.80 -3.29 -9.01
N ILE A 164 -12.67 -3.81 -10.23
CA ILE A 164 -13.78 -3.92 -11.20
C ILE A 164 -14.90 -4.79 -10.64
N ILE A 165 -14.55 -5.95 -10.07
CA ILE A 165 -15.52 -6.87 -9.46
C ILE A 165 -16.25 -6.19 -8.30
N LEU A 166 -15.54 -5.48 -7.42
CA LEU A 166 -16.14 -4.78 -6.28
C LEU A 166 -17.12 -3.69 -6.73
N ILE A 167 -16.77 -2.92 -7.77
CA ILE A 167 -17.67 -1.92 -8.36
C ILE A 167 -18.92 -2.60 -8.93
N GLY A 168 -18.76 -3.71 -9.65
CA GLY A 168 -19.87 -4.49 -10.21
C GLY A 168 -20.83 -5.02 -9.13
N ILE A 169 -20.31 -5.56 -8.02
CA ILE A 169 -21.11 -6.03 -6.88
C ILE A 169 -21.91 -4.88 -6.27
N ILE A 170 -21.27 -3.73 -6.04
CA ILE A 170 -21.93 -2.55 -5.47
C ILE A 170 -23.04 -2.07 -6.42
N ALA A 171 -22.78 -1.99 -7.73
CA ALA A 171 -23.78 -1.59 -8.72
C ALA A 171 -24.97 -2.56 -8.78
N ALA A 172 -24.72 -3.87 -8.82
CA ALA A 172 -25.76 -4.89 -8.84
C ALA A 172 -26.64 -4.83 -7.57
N ALA A 173 -26.03 -4.64 -6.39
CA ALA A 173 -26.75 -4.48 -5.13
C ALA A 173 -27.65 -3.23 -5.10
N ARG A 174 -27.34 -2.22 -5.93
CA ARG A 174 -28.18 -1.01 -6.08
C ARG A 174 -29.34 -1.19 -7.04
N MET A 175 -29.18 -1.99 -8.09
CA MET A 175 -30.24 -2.26 -9.06
C MET A 175 -31.31 -3.22 -8.53
N GLY A 176 -30.93 -4.11 -7.60
CA GLY A 176 -31.84 -5.08 -6.98
C GLY A 176 -32.66 -4.56 -5.79
N ARG A 177 -32.51 -3.29 -5.40
CA ARG A 177 -33.28 -2.61 -4.35
C ARG A 177 -34.22 -1.59 -4.98
#